data_AF-A0A7S1E7X0-F1
#
_entry.id   AF-A0A7S1E7X0-F1
#
_cell.length_a   1.000
_cell.length_b   1.000
_cell.length_c   1.000
_cell.angle_alpha   90.00
_cell.angle_beta   90.00
_cell.angle_gamma   90.00
#
_symmetry.space_group_name_H-M   'P 1'
#
loop_
_entity.id
_entity.type
_entity.pdbx_description
1 polymer ?
#
loop_
_entity_poly.entity_id
_entity_poly.type
_entity_poly.pdbx_seq_one_letter_code
_entity_poly.pdbx_strand_id
1 'polypeptide(L)'
;KGDLVVSRVRDFDEAGYFTWMYEGDKTFSHLMTTGLIAGFLFCTCFPIWPNFLKVFVWYLSVSLLIFIFLLVTVRAFMFLLIWILGYEFWFLPNLFDETLSFVDSFKPLYSFEKCPAGQLPYRIGVAVSFFSFCWWAVTQPSEFDGFVSAQGDFLKDLYAGTLLSDMSQQDKENIDKPKMQSLDDLLKSLETEENDPG
;
A
#
# COMPACT_ATOMS: atom_id res chain seq x y z
N LYS A 1 42.60 -24.55 31.38
CA LYS A 1 42.23 -23.51 30.40
C LYS A 1 42.16 -22.20 31.19
N GLY A 2 43.10 -21.29 30.97
CA GLY A 2 43.13 -20.01 31.67
C GLY A 2 42.51 -18.93 30.79
N ASP A 3 41.62 -18.13 31.36
CA ASP A 3 41.00 -17.00 30.66
C ASP A 3 41.90 -15.77 30.80
N LEU A 4 42.18 -15.10 29.69
CA LEU A 4 42.94 -13.86 29.68
C LEU A 4 41.99 -12.70 30.02
N VAL A 5 42.31 -11.97 31.09
CA VAL A 5 41.57 -10.78 31.51
C VAL A 5 42.44 -9.56 31.24
N VAL A 6 41.82 -8.47 30.77
CA VAL A 6 42.51 -7.19 30.56
C VAL A 6 43.09 -6.71 31.90
N SER A 7 44.41 -6.58 31.98
CA SER A 7 45.07 -6.04 33.17
C SER A 7 44.65 -4.58 33.38
N ARG A 8 44.23 -4.25 34.60
CA ARG A 8 43.95 -2.86 35.02
C ARG A 8 45.21 -2.10 35.44
N VAL A 9 46.29 -2.83 35.73
CA VAL A 9 47.60 -2.27 36.11
C VAL A 9 48.45 -2.13 34.85
N ARG A 10 49.02 -0.95 34.63
CA ARG A 10 49.79 -0.58 33.42
C ARG A 10 51.30 -0.68 33.68
N ASP A 11 51.72 -1.66 34.46
CA ASP A 11 53.14 -1.94 34.71
C ASP A 11 53.65 -2.94 33.67
N PHE A 12 54.88 -2.73 33.20
CA PHE A 12 55.52 -3.63 32.26
C PHE A 12 56.02 -4.87 33.00
N ASP A 13 55.39 -6.01 32.72
CA ASP A 13 55.80 -7.33 33.23
C ASP A 13 56.39 -8.14 32.09
N GLU A 14 57.66 -8.56 32.24
CA GLU A 14 58.38 -9.36 31.25
C GLU A 14 57.77 -10.77 31.07
N ALA A 15 57.05 -11.27 32.08
CA ALA A 15 56.30 -12.53 32.00
C ALA A 15 54.85 -12.35 31.49
N GLY A 16 54.43 -11.11 31.17
CA GLY A 16 53.08 -10.78 30.73
C GLY A 16 52.78 -11.19 29.29
N TYR A 17 51.55 -11.64 29.03
CA TYR A 17 51.06 -11.87 27.67
C TYR A 17 50.45 -10.58 27.11
N PHE A 18 51.05 -10.05 26.05
CA PHE A 18 50.58 -8.86 25.35
C PHE A 18 49.90 -9.24 24.03
N THR A 19 48.69 -8.74 23.82
CA THR A 19 47.94 -8.93 22.58
C THR A 19 47.63 -7.58 21.95
N TRP A 20 47.84 -7.44 20.65
CA TRP A 20 47.43 -6.23 19.93
C TRP A 20 45.93 -6.31 19.60
N MET A 21 45.14 -5.44 20.22
CA MET A 21 43.76 -5.19 19.82
C MET A 21 43.76 -4.22 18.64
N TYR A 22 44.00 -4.73 17.42
CA TYR A 22 43.87 -3.92 16.21
C TYR A 22 42.40 -3.88 15.83
N GLU A 23 41.83 -2.69 15.89
CA GLU A 23 40.51 -2.48 15.34
C GLU A 23 40.63 -1.97 13.91
N GLY A 24 40.05 -2.71 12.97
CA GLY A 24 40.18 -2.47 11.53
C GLY A 24 39.61 -1.13 11.08
N ASP A 25 39.68 -0.88 9.77
CA ASP A 25 39.18 0.37 9.21
C ASP A 25 37.66 0.52 9.43
N LYS A 26 37.26 1.51 10.23
CA LYS A 26 35.87 1.84 10.56
C LYS A 26 35.27 2.91 9.63
N THR A 27 36.01 3.39 8.64
CA THR A 27 35.55 4.44 7.72
C THR A 27 34.20 4.11 7.08
N PHE A 28 33.99 2.86 6.65
CA PHE A 28 32.72 2.40 6.06
C PHE A 28 31.56 2.43 7.07
N SER A 29 31.80 2.01 8.31
CA SER A 29 30.79 2.07 9.37
C SER A 29 30.41 3.51 9.69
N HIS A 30 31.39 4.41 9.82
CA HIS A 30 31.14 5.82 10.07
C HIS A 30 30.40 6.48 8.91
N LEU A 31 30.75 6.14 7.66
CA LEU A 31 30.06 6.64 6.47
C LEU A 31 28.59 6.21 6.45
N MET A 32 28.28 4.94 6.73
CA MET A 32 26.89 4.45 6.83
C MET A 32 26.12 5.16 7.94
N THR A 33 26.73 5.33 9.13
CA THR A 33 26.08 6.04 10.24
C THR A 33 25.79 7.50 9.90
N THR A 34 26.75 8.22 9.30
CA THR A 34 26.54 9.60 8.84
C THR A 34 25.47 9.68 7.76
N GLY A 35 25.47 8.74 6.81
CA GLY A 35 24.44 8.65 5.76
C GLY A 35 23.04 8.42 6.34
N LEU A 36 22.91 7.56 7.34
CA LEU A 36 21.64 7.31 8.04
C LEU A 36 21.14 8.57 8.75
N ILE A 37 22.01 9.28 9.47
CA ILE A 37 21.66 10.52 10.17
C ILE A 37 21.23 11.60 9.16
N ALA A 38 21.99 11.77 8.07
CA ALA A 38 21.67 12.75 7.03
C ALA A 38 20.35 12.41 6.32
N GLY A 39 20.11 11.14 6.00
CA GLY A 39 18.85 10.67 5.40
C GLY A 39 17.66 10.89 6.32
N PHE A 40 17.80 10.60 7.61
CA PHE A 40 16.76 10.88 8.61
C PHE A 40 16.45 12.38 8.71
N LEU A 41 17.49 13.23 8.83
CA LEU A 41 17.32 14.68 8.84
C LEU A 41 16.60 15.18 7.59
N PHE A 42 17.01 14.72 6.42
CA PHE A 42 16.37 15.05 5.16
C PHE A 42 14.87 14.71 5.20
N CYS A 43 14.50 13.48 5.58
CA CYS A 43 13.10 13.07 5.71
C CYS A 43 12.30 13.91 6.72
N THR A 44 12.85 14.16 7.92
CA THR A 44 12.15 14.95 8.95
C THR A 44 12.02 16.44 8.60
N CYS A 45 12.94 16.99 7.80
CA CYS A 45 12.92 18.36 7.33
C CYS A 45 12.04 18.56 6.08
N PHE A 46 11.11 17.65 5.77
CA PHE A 46 10.09 17.81 4.74
C PHE A 46 9.43 19.22 4.68
N PRO A 47 9.09 19.90 5.79
CA PRO A 47 8.54 21.27 5.72
C PRO A 47 9.46 22.28 5.02
N ILE A 48 10.78 22.14 5.15
CA ILE A 48 11.80 23.09 4.64
C ILE A 48 12.11 22.86 3.15
N TRP A 49 11.69 21.72 2.59
CA TRP A 49 12.05 21.34 1.22
C TRP A 49 11.54 22.35 0.17
N PRO A 50 12.29 22.56 -0.92
CA PRO A 50 11.82 23.36 -2.04
C PRO A 50 10.56 22.75 -2.63
N ASN A 51 9.63 23.59 -3.11
CA ASN A 51 8.31 23.14 -3.59
C ASN A 51 8.41 22.08 -4.71
N PHE A 52 9.42 22.16 -5.58
CA PHE A 52 9.64 21.17 -6.63
C PHE A 52 9.82 19.74 -6.09
N LEU A 53 10.54 19.57 -4.97
CA LEU A 53 10.80 18.25 -4.40
C LEU A 53 9.56 17.67 -3.70
N LYS A 54 8.72 18.53 -3.10
CA LYS A 54 7.43 18.13 -2.53
C LYS A 54 6.49 17.60 -3.61
N VAL A 55 6.41 18.31 -4.73
CA VAL A 55 5.62 17.90 -5.91
C VAL A 55 6.16 16.60 -6.50
N PHE A 56 7.49 16.43 -6.58
CA PHE A 56 8.10 15.20 -7.05
C PHE A 56 7.71 13.98 -6.20
N VAL A 57 7.85 14.08 -4.87
CA VAL A 57 7.47 12.99 -3.95
C VAL A 57 5.98 12.66 -4.06
N TRP A 58 5.15 13.69 -4.22
CA TRP A 58 3.72 13.49 -4.39
C TRP A 58 3.40 12.72 -5.68
N TYR A 59 3.93 13.13 -6.83
CA TYR A 59 3.75 12.39 -8.09
C TYR A 59 4.30 10.97 -7.98
N LEU A 60 5.48 10.78 -7.38
CA LEU A 60 6.07 9.46 -7.17
C LEU A 60 5.14 8.56 -6.36
N SER A 61 4.56 9.08 -5.27
CA SER A 61 3.63 8.35 -4.40
C SER A 61 2.35 7.97 -5.14
N VAL A 62 1.72 8.92 -5.84
CA VAL A 62 0.48 8.67 -6.61
C VAL A 62 0.73 7.67 -7.74
N SER A 63 1.81 7.85 -8.50
CA SER A 63 2.16 6.92 -9.58
C SER A 63 2.47 5.52 -9.06
N LEU A 64 3.18 5.39 -7.92
CA LEU A 64 3.45 4.10 -7.29
C LEU A 64 2.17 3.43 -6.79
N LEU A 65 1.25 4.19 -6.19
CA LEU A 65 -0.05 3.68 -5.75
C LEU A 65 -0.86 3.11 -6.93
N ILE A 66 -0.96 3.86 -8.02
CA ILE A 66 -1.68 3.44 -9.24
C ILE A 66 -1.00 2.22 -9.86
N PHE A 67 0.33 2.20 -9.90
CA PHE A 67 1.09 1.06 -10.41
C PHE A 67 0.81 -0.22 -9.62
N ILE A 68 0.83 -0.16 -8.28
CA ILE A 68 0.50 -1.31 -7.44
C ILE A 68 -0.94 -1.75 -7.67
N PHE A 69 -1.90 -0.82 -7.65
CA PHE A 69 -3.32 -1.13 -7.88
C PHE A 69 -3.55 -1.82 -9.24
N LEU A 70 -2.91 -1.32 -10.30
CA LEU A 70 -2.97 -1.93 -11.63
C LEU A 70 -2.36 -3.33 -11.61
N LEU A 71 -1.18 -3.50 -11.00
CA LEU A 71 -0.51 -4.80 -10.89
C LEU A 71 -1.43 -5.82 -10.20
N VAL A 72 -2.03 -5.47 -9.05
CA VAL A 72 -2.97 -6.35 -8.34
C VAL A 72 -4.18 -6.69 -9.19
N THR A 73 -4.75 -5.69 -9.87
CA THR A 73 -5.92 -5.88 -10.74
C THR A 73 -5.61 -6.83 -11.90
N VAL A 74 -4.48 -6.62 -12.58
CA VAL A 74 -4.00 -7.48 -13.68
C VAL A 74 -3.70 -8.89 -13.18
N ARG A 75 -3.07 -9.03 -12.00
CA ARG A 75 -2.82 -10.33 -11.36
C ARG A 75 -4.12 -11.08 -11.09
N ALA A 76 -5.13 -10.41 -10.51
CA ALA A 76 -6.43 -11.00 -10.22
C ALA A 76 -7.19 -11.37 -11.50
N PHE A 77 -7.15 -10.51 -12.52
CA PHE A 77 -7.80 -10.77 -13.81
C PHE A 77 -7.18 -11.95 -14.54
N MET A 78 -5.84 -12.04 -14.62
CA MET A 78 -5.14 -13.19 -15.20
C MET A 78 -5.45 -14.49 -14.46
N PHE A 79 -5.47 -14.45 -13.12
CA PHE A 79 -5.87 -15.60 -12.31
C PHE A 79 -7.30 -16.03 -12.65
N LEU A 80 -8.27 -15.11 -12.69
CA LEU A 80 -9.66 -15.41 -12.98
C LEU A 80 -9.84 -16.06 -14.36
N LEU A 81 -9.23 -15.49 -15.41
CA LEU A 81 -9.35 -16.03 -16.77
C LEU A 81 -8.79 -17.45 -16.89
N ILE A 82 -7.63 -17.71 -16.30
CA ILE A 82 -6.95 -19.01 -16.40
C ILE A 82 -7.60 -20.04 -15.46
N TRP A 83 -8.15 -19.60 -14.32
CA TRP A 83 -8.91 -20.43 -13.41
C TRP A 83 -10.23 -20.93 -14.01
N ILE A 84 -10.89 -20.12 -14.87
CA ILE A 84 -12.03 -20.59 -15.66
C ILE A 84 -11.63 -21.77 -16.56
N LEU A 85 -10.41 -21.78 -17.12
CA LEU A 85 -9.87 -22.89 -17.94
C LEU A 85 -9.42 -24.10 -17.11
N GLY A 86 -9.20 -23.93 -15.81
CA GLY A 86 -8.93 -25.02 -14.86
C GLY A 86 -7.49 -25.17 -14.43
N TYR A 87 -6.73 -24.12 -14.64
CA TYR A 87 -5.37 -23.98 -14.16
C TYR A 87 -5.31 -22.83 -13.17
N GLU A 88 -4.46 -22.96 -12.16
CA GLU A 88 -4.18 -21.91 -11.20
C GLU A 88 -2.92 -21.19 -11.69
N PHE A 89 -3.11 -20.00 -12.24
CA PHE A 89 -2.00 -19.16 -12.68
C PHE A 89 -1.83 -17.97 -11.76
N TRP A 90 -0.67 -17.88 -11.14
CA TRP A 90 -0.29 -16.75 -10.30
C TRP A 90 0.86 -15.99 -10.95
N PHE A 91 0.61 -14.73 -11.31
CA PHE A 91 1.67 -13.78 -11.66
C PHE A 91 2.25 -13.19 -10.38
N LEU A 92 3.57 -13.31 -10.20
CA LEU A 92 4.29 -12.97 -8.96
C LEU A 92 3.61 -13.58 -7.72
N PRO A 93 3.68 -14.91 -7.53
CA PRO A 93 3.09 -15.60 -6.38
C PRO A 93 3.54 -15.00 -5.04
N ASN A 94 4.81 -14.61 -4.93
CA ASN A 94 5.44 -14.17 -3.69
C ASN A 94 5.37 -12.65 -3.46
N LEU A 95 4.63 -11.90 -4.28
CA LEU A 95 4.59 -10.43 -4.18
C LEU A 95 4.04 -9.92 -2.83
N PHE A 96 3.12 -10.67 -2.22
CA PHE A 96 2.49 -10.36 -0.95
C PHE A 96 2.98 -11.23 0.21
N ASP A 97 4.08 -11.95 0.01
CA ASP A 97 4.69 -12.73 1.07
C ASP A 97 5.59 -11.81 1.91
N GLU A 98 5.17 -11.56 3.14
CA GLU A 98 5.86 -10.69 4.11
C GLU A 98 7.09 -11.35 4.75
N THR A 99 7.30 -12.65 4.54
CA THR A 99 8.43 -13.41 5.11
C THR A 99 9.68 -13.38 4.22
N LEU A 100 9.50 -13.04 2.94
CA LEU A 100 10.57 -13.02 1.94
C LEU A 100 11.22 -11.64 1.88
N SER A 101 12.51 -11.63 1.52
CA SER A 101 13.20 -10.38 1.22
C SER A 101 12.64 -9.77 -0.06
N PHE A 102 12.73 -8.44 -0.22
CA PHE A 102 12.16 -7.74 -1.39
C PHE A 102 12.56 -8.36 -2.73
N VAL A 103 13.82 -8.80 -2.86
CA VAL A 103 14.33 -9.41 -4.11
C VAL A 103 13.73 -10.80 -4.36
N ASP A 104 13.45 -11.54 -3.28
CA ASP A 104 12.89 -12.88 -3.35
C ASP A 104 11.38 -12.84 -3.58
N SER A 105 10.68 -11.76 -3.21
CA SER A 105 9.26 -11.55 -3.54
C SER A 105 8.99 -11.51 -5.05
N PHE A 106 9.98 -11.14 -5.87
CA PHE A 106 9.87 -11.11 -7.34
C PHE A 106 10.26 -12.42 -8.02
N LYS A 107 10.57 -13.49 -7.27
CA LYS A 107 10.94 -14.80 -7.80
C LYS A 107 10.14 -15.91 -7.10
N PRO A 108 9.57 -16.90 -7.80
CA PRO A 108 9.46 -17.01 -9.26
C PRO A 108 8.46 -15.99 -9.85
N LEU A 109 8.61 -15.64 -11.14
CA LEU A 109 7.76 -14.65 -11.81
C LEU A 109 6.33 -15.15 -12.07
N TYR A 110 6.17 -16.45 -12.25
CA TYR A 110 4.87 -17.09 -12.48
C TYR A 110 4.84 -18.46 -11.84
N SER A 111 3.65 -18.87 -11.35
CA SER A 111 3.35 -20.24 -10.97
C SER A 111 2.17 -20.73 -11.80
N PHE A 112 2.26 -21.98 -12.27
CA PHE A 112 1.21 -22.61 -13.05
C PHE A 112 0.96 -24.01 -12.49
N GLU A 113 -0.20 -24.20 -11.87
CA GLU A 113 -0.58 -25.45 -11.24
C GLU A 113 -1.94 -25.94 -11.76
N LYS A 114 -2.16 -27.25 -11.72
CA LYS A 114 -3.46 -27.83 -12.07
C LYS A 114 -4.38 -27.70 -10.86
N CYS A 115 -5.58 -27.18 -11.07
CA CYS A 115 -6.56 -27.00 -10.01
C CYS A 115 -7.05 -28.38 -9.48
N PRO A 116 -7.22 -28.55 -8.16
CA PRO A 116 -7.70 -29.80 -7.57
C PRO A 116 -9.14 -30.15 -8.02
N ALA A 117 -9.42 -31.46 -8.06
CA ALA A 117 -10.73 -31.97 -8.48
C ALA A 117 -11.84 -31.56 -7.48
N GLY A 118 -12.98 -31.09 -7.99
CA GLY A 118 -14.18 -30.76 -7.19
C GLY A 118 -14.63 -29.29 -7.22
N GLN A 119 -13.85 -28.37 -7.78
CA GLN A 119 -14.20 -26.93 -7.84
C GLN A 119 -15.00 -26.50 -9.09
N LEU A 120 -15.36 -27.45 -9.93
CA LEU A 120 -16.04 -27.21 -11.22
C LEU A 120 -17.36 -26.41 -11.13
N PRO A 121 -18.26 -26.60 -10.14
CA PRO A 121 -19.50 -25.80 -10.07
C PRO A 121 -19.23 -24.32 -9.80
N TYR A 122 -18.24 -24.01 -8.93
CA TYR A 122 -17.85 -22.63 -8.65
C TYR A 122 -17.26 -21.95 -9.89
N ARG A 123 -16.45 -22.69 -10.67
CA ARG A 123 -15.88 -22.19 -11.93
C ARG A 123 -16.94 -21.82 -12.95
N ILE A 124 -17.96 -22.67 -13.10
CA ILE A 124 -19.09 -22.37 -14.00
C ILE A 124 -19.88 -21.17 -13.47
N GLY A 125 -20.14 -21.10 -12.17
CA GLY A 125 -20.85 -19.96 -11.58
C GLY A 125 -20.17 -18.62 -11.84
N VAL A 126 -18.85 -18.55 -11.63
CA VAL A 126 -18.05 -17.34 -11.90
C VAL A 126 -17.92 -17.06 -13.40
N ALA A 127 -17.78 -18.09 -14.23
CA ALA A 127 -17.76 -17.89 -15.68
C ALA A 127 -19.08 -17.30 -16.17
N VAL A 128 -20.21 -17.85 -15.73
CA VAL A 128 -21.55 -17.35 -16.09
C VAL A 128 -21.75 -15.90 -15.60
N SER A 129 -21.34 -15.56 -14.38
CA SER A 129 -21.45 -14.18 -13.90
C SER A 129 -20.57 -13.22 -14.71
N PHE A 130 -19.35 -13.63 -15.07
CA PHE A 130 -18.46 -12.84 -15.92
C PHE A 130 -19.05 -12.63 -17.32
N PHE A 131 -19.52 -13.69 -17.98
CA PHE A 131 -20.15 -13.57 -19.30
C PHE A 131 -21.46 -12.78 -19.27
N SER A 132 -22.26 -12.91 -18.20
CA SER A 132 -23.46 -12.11 -18.00
C SER A 132 -23.13 -10.63 -17.82
N PHE A 133 -22.05 -10.31 -17.11
CA PHE A 133 -21.57 -8.92 -16.96
C PHE A 133 -21.05 -8.36 -18.28
N CYS A 134 -20.25 -9.13 -19.04
CA CYS A 134 -19.80 -8.71 -20.37
C CYS A 134 -20.98 -8.49 -21.32
N TRP A 135 -21.99 -9.36 -21.26
CA TRP A 135 -23.21 -9.18 -22.02
C TRP A 135 -23.94 -7.89 -21.63
N TRP A 136 -24.14 -7.67 -20.33
CA TRP A 136 -24.73 -6.43 -19.80
C TRP A 136 -23.97 -5.19 -20.28
N ALA A 137 -22.64 -5.18 -20.14
CA ALA A 137 -21.78 -4.07 -20.54
C ALA A 137 -21.87 -3.73 -22.03
N VAL A 138 -21.99 -4.74 -22.90
CA VAL A 138 -22.20 -4.53 -24.35
C VAL A 138 -23.60 -4.02 -24.64
N THR A 139 -24.62 -4.50 -23.92
CA THR A 139 -26.01 -4.12 -24.16
C THR A 139 -26.40 -2.77 -23.57
N GLN A 140 -25.66 -2.24 -22.59
CA GLN A 140 -25.94 -0.96 -21.92
C GLN A 140 -24.70 -0.05 -21.92
N PRO A 141 -24.29 0.47 -23.09
CA PRO A 141 -23.07 1.25 -23.22
C PRO A 141 -23.09 2.59 -22.47
N SER A 142 -24.26 3.22 -22.25
CA SER A 142 -24.36 4.53 -21.58
C SER A 142 -24.03 4.49 -20.10
N GLU A 143 -24.50 3.47 -19.37
CA GLU A 143 -24.19 3.28 -17.95
C GLU A 143 -22.70 2.95 -17.76
N PHE A 144 -22.16 2.12 -18.65
CA PHE A 144 -20.75 1.76 -18.63
C PHE A 144 -19.83 2.95 -18.97
N ASP A 145 -20.22 3.79 -19.93
CA ASP A 145 -19.46 5.00 -20.28
C ASP A 145 -19.46 6.04 -19.15
N GLY A 146 -20.59 6.20 -18.44
CA GLY A 146 -20.66 6.99 -17.21
C GLY A 146 -19.73 6.46 -16.12
N PHE A 147 -19.66 5.14 -15.93
CA PHE A 147 -18.76 4.53 -14.96
C PHE A 147 -17.27 4.73 -15.33
N VAL A 148 -16.92 4.49 -16.60
CA VAL A 148 -15.53 4.63 -17.08
C VAL A 148 -15.07 6.09 -17.03
N SER A 149 -15.94 7.04 -17.40
CA SER A 149 -15.62 8.47 -17.29
C SER A 149 -15.44 8.90 -15.84
N ALA A 150 -16.30 8.46 -14.92
CA ALA A 150 -16.15 8.74 -13.49
C ALA A 150 -14.83 8.19 -12.91
N GLN A 151 -14.42 6.98 -13.30
CA GLN A 151 -13.12 6.43 -12.91
C GLN A 151 -11.94 7.24 -13.50
N GLY A 152 -12.08 7.70 -14.75
CA GLY A 152 -11.09 8.54 -15.41
C GLY A 152 -10.96 9.93 -14.76
N ASP A 153 -12.08 10.53 -14.36
CA ASP A 153 -12.10 11.83 -13.68
C ASP A 153 -11.53 11.70 -12.27
N PHE A 154 -11.88 10.65 -11.52
CA PHE A 154 -11.24 10.33 -10.24
C PHE A 154 -9.71 10.21 -10.38
N LEU A 155 -9.23 9.54 -11.43
CA LEU A 155 -7.79 9.39 -11.67
C LEU A 155 -7.12 10.74 -11.97
N LYS A 156 -7.79 11.62 -12.73
CA LYS A 156 -7.30 12.99 -12.99
C LYS A 156 -7.27 13.81 -11.71
N ASP A 157 -8.30 13.73 -10.89
CA ASP A 157 -8.37 14.46 -9.62
C ASP A 157 -7.34 13.96 -8.60
N LEU A 158 -7.05 12.65 -8.63
CA LEU A 158 -5.96 12.05 -7.85
C LEU A 158 -4.59 12.56 -8.33
N TYR A 159 -4.39 12.70 -9.64
CA TYR A 159 -3.16 13.22 -10.25
C TYR A 159 -3.05 14.75 -10.28
N ALA A 160 -4.12 15.48 -10.00
CA ALA A 160 -4.14 16.93 -9.86
C ALA A 160 -4.04 17.35 -8.39
N GLY A 161 -4.30 16.42 -7.46
CA GLY A 161 -4.29 16.65 -6.02
C GLY A 161 -5.58 17.29 -5.50
N THR A 162 -6.53 17.57 -6.39
CA THR A 162 -7.84 18.15 -6.07
C THR A 162 -8.70 17.19 -5.25
N LEU A 163 -8.59 15.88 -5.45
CA LEU A 163 -9.37 14.89 -4.71
C LEU A 163 -9.23 15.06 -3.19
N LEU A 164 -8.00 15.18 -2.69
CA LEU A 164 -7.74 15.33 -1.26
C LEU A 164 -8.09 16.73 -0.76
N SER A 165 -7.91 17.77 -1.59
CA SER A 165 -8.30 19.12 -1.20
C SER A 165 -9.81 19.25 -1.08
N ASP A 166 -10.57 18.67 -2.00
CA ASP A 166 -12.02 18.77 -2.06
C ASP A 166 -12.67 18.04 -0.89
N MET A 167 -12.20 16.82 -0.56
CA MET A 167 -12.63 16.10 0.64
C MET A 167 -12.31 16.89 1.92
N SER A 168 -11.11 17.48 2.01
CA SER A 168 -10.72 18.28 3.18
C SER A 168 -11.51 19.58 3.31
N GLN A 169 -11.98 20.15 2.19
CA GLN A 169 -12.83 21.34 2.18
C GLN A 169 -14.26 20.97 2.57
N GLN A 170 -14.80 19.86 2.06
CA GLN A 170 -16.11 19.36 2.45
C GLN A 170 -16.19 19.13 3.97
N ASP A 171 -15.17 18.54 4.58
CA ASP A 171 -15.11 18.33 6.03
C ASP A 171 -15.06 19.65 6.80
N LYS A 172 -14.29 20.65 6.33
CA LYS A 172 -14.25 21.98 6.95
C LYS A 172 -15.60 22.69 6.86
N GLU A 173 -16.23 22.68 5.69
CA GLU A 173 -17.54 23.28 5.49
C GLU A 173 -18.64 22.61 6.33
N ASN A 174 -18.52 21.31 6.60
CA ASN A 174 -19.47 20.58 7.44
C ASN A 174 -19.28 20.87 8.94
N ILE A 175 -18.07 21.24 9.37
CA ILE A 175 -17.79 21.69 10.75
C ILE A 175 -18.36 23.09 11.00
N ASP A 176 -18.27 23.98 10.02
CA ASP A 176 -18.74 25.37 10.15
C ASP A 176 -20.27 25.50 10.07
N LYS A 177 -20.96 24.51 9.50
CA LYS A 177 -22.43 24.48 9.47
C LYS A 177 -22.95 23.87 10.78
N PRO A 178 -23.73 24.60 11.60
CA PRO A 178 -24.37 23.99 12.76
C PRO A 178 -25.24 22.83 12.28
N LYS A 179 -25.16 21.70 12.97
CA LYS A 179 -25.92 20.47 12.68
C LYS A 179 -27.41 20.72 12.93
N MET A 180 -28.07 21.43 12.02
CA MET A 180 -29.51 21.59 12.03
C MET A 180 -30.14 20.29 11.55
N GLN A 181 -31.15 19.81 12.27
CA GLN A 181 -31.98 18.73 11.76
C GLN A 181 -32.60 19.18 10.43
N SER A 182 -32.60 18.29 9.44
CA SER A 182 -33.32 18.51 8.19
C SER A 182 -34.82 18.65 8.48
N LEU A 183 -35.58 19.33 7.62
CA LEU A 183 -37.03 19.50 7.82
C LEU A 183 -37.73 18.14 7.96
N ASP A 184 -37.24 17.12 7.23
CA ASP A 184 -37.72 15.75 7.32
C ASP A 184 -37.33 15.07 8.64
N ASP A 185 -36.13 15.32 9.18
CA ASP A 185 -35.74 14.84 10.51
C ASP A 185 -36.55 15.51 11.62
N LEU A 186 -36.89 16.80 11.46
CA LEU A 186 -37.75 17.55 12.38
C LEU A 186 -39.20 17.05 12.33
N LEU A 187 -39.73 16.82 11.13
CA LEU A 187 -41.06 16.24 10.95
C LEU A 187 -41.11 14.84 11.54
N LYS A 188 -40.07 14.03 11.31
CA LYS A 188 -39.98 12.68 11.86
C LYS A 188 -39.79 12.69 13.37
N SER A 189 -39.03 13.62 13.94
CA SER A 189 -38.90 13.76 15.40
C SER A 189 -40.20 14.23 16.04
N LEU A 190 -40.91 15.17 15.41
CA LEU A 190 -42.24 15.62 15.86
C LEU A 190 -43.27 14.49 15.77
N GLU A 191 -43.31 13.75 14.66
CA GLU A 191 -44.17 12.57 14.52
C GLU A 191 -43.82 11.48 15.55
N THR A 192 -42.55 11.32 15.91
CA THR A 192 -42.12 10.36 16.93
C THR A 192 -42.50 10.84 18.34
N GLU A 193 -42.40 12.14 18.63
CA GLU A 193 -42.86 12.74 19.90
C GLU A 193 -44.39 12.72 20.04
N GLU A 194 -45.15 12.89 18.96
CA GLU A 194 -46.62 12.88 18.99
C GLU A 194 -47.19 11.45 19.16
N ASN A 195 -46.45 10.42 18.71
CA ASN A 195 -46.83 9.02 18.81
C ASN A 195 -46.37 8.31 20.10
N ASP A 196 -45.57 8.96 20.95
CA ASP A 196 -45.15 8.44 22.26
C ASP A 196 -45.70 9.32 23.40
N PRO A 197 -46.94 9.06 23.88
CA PRO A 197 -47.43 9.73 25.07
C PRO A 197 -46.76 9.06 26.28
N GLY A 198 -45.89 9.80 26.97
CA GLY A 198 -45.50 9.45 28.33
C GLY A 198 -46.70 9.23 29.25
#